data_AF-A0AAN8FMM6-F1
#
_entry.id   AF-A0AAN8FMM6-F1
#
_cell.length_a   1.000
_cell.length_b   1.000
_cell.length_c   1.000
_cell.angle_alpha   90.00
_cell.angle_beta   90.00
_cell.angle_gamma   90.00
#
_symmetry.space_group_name_H-M   'P 1'
#
loop_
_entity.id
_entity.type
_entity.pdbx_description
1 polymer ?
#
loop_
_entity_poly.entity_id
_entity_poly.type
_entity_poly.pdbx_seq_one_letter_code
_entity_poly.pdbx_strand_id
1 'polypeptide(L)'
;AAVYAGQLHDAFYAYAVAVNRTLTSGFPFSSGRHVAGHFRMEFQGVSGKVVLGPNGTRYPTFYFDALDKNYKVQALGSVFVDKFTGVSRFFF
;
A
#
# COMPACT_ATOMS: atom_id res chain seq x y z
N ALA A 1 -7.25 10.94 -14.38
CA ALA A 1 -7.93 9.64 -14.27
C ALA A 1 -7.00 8.49 -13.83
N ALA A 2 -5.73 8.42 -14.26
CA ALA A 2 -4.84 7.26 -13.98
C ALA A 2 -4.15 7.21 -12.60
N VAL A 3 -4.23 8.27 -11.78
CA VAL A 3 -3.44 8.40 -10.52
C VAL A 3 -3.70 7.25 -9.53
N TYR A 4 -4.93 6.71 -9.51
CA TYR A 4 -5.32 5.61 -8.62
C TYR A 4 -5.28 4.24 -9.29
N ALA A 5 -4.97 4.15 -10.59
CA ALA A 5 -4.99 2.89 -11.32
C ALA A 5 -3.98 1.88 -10.77
N GLY A 6 -2.77 2.34 -10.41
CA GLY A 6 -1.76 1.50 -9.76
C GLY A 6 -2.22 0.98 -8.39
N GLN A 7 -2.96 1.79 -7.62
CA GLN A 7 -3.48 1.37 -6.32
C GLN A 7 -4.60 0.33 -6.48
N LEU A 8 -5.48 0.50 -7.47
CA LEU A 8 -6.52 -0.47 -7.79
C LEU A 8 -5.91 -1.80 -8.25
N HIS A 9 -4.91 -1.76 -9.13
CA HIS A 9 -4.15 -2.94 -9.55
C HIS A 9 -3.58 -3.70 -8.34
N ASP A 10 -2.90 -2.99 -7.44
CA ASP A 10 -2.27 -3.59 -6.28
C ASP A 10 -3.31 -4.16 -5.29
N ALA A 11 -4.49 -3.56 -5.20
CA ALA A 11 -5.61 -4.10 -4.43
C ALA A 11 -6.11 -5.44 -4.98
N PHE A 12 -6.25 -5.56 -6.31
CA PHE A 12 -6.61 -6.84 -6.95
C PHE A 12 -5.56 -7.92 -6.72
N TYR A 13 -4.27 -7.56 -6.81
CA TYR A 13 -3.18 -8.49 -6.49
C TYR A 13 -3.26 -8.97 -5.04
N ALA A 14 -3.42 -8.05 -4.08
CA ALA A 14 -3.56 -8.40 -2.67
C ALA A 14 -4.76 -9.32 -2.41
N TYR A 15 -5.90 -9.03 -3.06
CA TYR A 15 -7.09 -9.88 -3.00
C TYR A 15 -6.82 -11.29 -3.55
N ALA A 16 -6.20 -11.42 -4.72
CA ALA A 16 -5.89 -12.71 -5.31
C ALA A 16 -4.98 -13.56 -4.41
N VAL A 17 -3.97 -12.94 -3.79
CA VAL A 17 -3.11 -13.62 -2.81
C VAL A 17 -3.89 -14.06 -1.57
N ALA A 18 -4.76 -13.20 -1.04
CA ALA A 18 -5.59 -13.51 0.12
C ALA A 18 -6.57 -14.67 -0.17
N VAL A 19 -7.20 -14.69 -1.35
CA VAL A 19 -8.06 -15.79 -1.81
C VAL A 19 -7.27 -17.08 -1.95
N ASN A 20 -6.08 -17.05 -2.56
CA ASN A 20 -5.25 -18.24 -2.70
C ASN A 20 -4.89 -18.86 -1.33
N ARG A 21 -4.52 -18.02 -0.35
CA ARG A 21 -4.24 -18.44 1.03
C ARG A 21 -5.48 -19.03 1.71
N THR A 22 -6.66 -18.45 1.46
CA THR A 22 -7.94 -18.93 1.98
C THR A 22 -8.26 -20.33 1.46
N LEU A 23 -8.14 -20.53 0.15
CA LEU A 23 -8.37 -21.82 -0.51
C LEU A 23 -7.37 -22.88 -0.03
N THR A 24 -6.10 -22.51 0.09
CA THR A 24 -5.04 -23.39 0.63
C THR A 24 -5.32 -23.81 2.08
N SER A 25 -5.99 -22.95 2.85
CA SER A 25 -6.40 -23.23 4.24
C SER A 25 -7.70 -24.04 4.35
N GLY A 26 -8.28 -24.47 3.23
CA GLY A 26 -9.50 -25.29 3.18
C GLY A 26 -10.81 -24.52 3.28
N PHE A 27 -10.78 -23.19 3.22
CA PHE A 27 -11.98 -22.36 3.25
C PHE A 27 -12.41 -21.93 1.84
N PRO A 28 -13.71 -21.78 1.58
CA PRO A 28 -14.18 -21.28 0.29
C PRO A 28 -13.81 -19.80 0.10
N PHE A 29 -13.61 -19.38 -1.16
CA PHE A 29 -13.31 -17.98 -1.49
C PHE A 29 -14.42 -17.01 -1.05
N SER A 30 -15.66 -17.50 -0.95
CA SER A 30 -16.81 -16.73 -0.45
C SER A 30 -16.76 -16.47 1.06
N SER A 31 -15.84 -17.12 1.79
CA SER A 31 -15.61 -16.81 3.20
C SER A 31 -14.81 -15.51 3.35
N GLY A 32 -15.53 -14.38 3.28
CA GLY A 32 -14.95 -13.04 3.39
C GLY A 32 -14.15 -12.83 4.68
N ARG A 33 -14.53 -13.48 5.79
CA ARG A 33 -13.77 -13.44 7.05
C ARG A 33 -12.38 -14.06 6.91
N HIS A 34 -12.26 -15.21 6.25
CA HIS A 34 -10.97 -15.86 6.06
C HIS A 34 -10.12 -15.13 5.01
N VAL A 35 -10.73 -14.65 3.93
CA VAL A 35 -10.05 -13.78 2.96
C VAL A 35 -9.49 -12.54 3.66
N ALA A 36 -10.31 -11.85 4.46
CA ALA A 36 -9.87 -10.66 5.19
C ALA A 36 -8.72 -10.96 6.16
N GLY A 37 -8.73 -12.13 6.80
CA GLY A 37 -7.65 -12.59 7.69
C GLY A 37 -6.29 -12.76 7.01
N HIS A 38 -6.25 -12.84 5.67
CA HIS A 38 -5.02 -13.01 4.90
C HIS A 38 -4.49 -11.73 4.25
N PHE A 39 -5.12 -10.56 4.49
CA PHE A 39 -4.68 -9.28 3.92
C PHE A 39 -3.39 -8.74 4.53
N ARG A 40 -2.94 -9.21 5.69
CA ARG A 40 -1.63 -8.82 6.22
C ARG A 40 -0.54 -9.34 5.30
N MET A 41 0.11 -8.43 4.57
CA MET A 41 1.14 -8.77 3.61
C MET A 41 2.00 -7.55 3.24
N GLU A 42 3.17 -7.85 2.68
CA GLU A 42 4.08 -6.89 2.10
C GLU A 42 4.47 -7.39 0.71
N PHE A 43 4.44 -6.50 -0.28
CA PHE A 43 4.82 -6.83 -1.66
C PHE A 43 5.23 -5.58 -2.45
N GLN A 44 5.93 -5.79 -3.56
CA GLN A 44 6.23 -4.75 -4.53
C GLN A 44 5.10 -4.69 -5.56
N GLY A 45 4.26 -3.67 -5.47
CA GLY A 45 3.18 -3.40 -6.42
C GLY A 45 3.61 -2.44 -7.53
N VAL A 46 2.69 -2.17 -8.45
CA VAL A 46 2.87 -1.21 -9.54
C VAL A 46 2.87 0.23 -9.00
N SER A 47 2.19 0.47 -7.88
CA SER A 47 2.27 1.75 -7.14
C SER A 47 3.46 1.86 -6.20
N GLY A 48 4.43 0.93 -6.28
CA GLY A 48 5.58 0.87 -5.40
C GLY A 48 5.41 -0.14 -4.25
N LYS A 49 6.18 0.02 -3.18
CA LYS A 49 6.11 -0.85 -2.00
C LYS A 49 4.73 -0.74 -1.34
N VAL A 50 4.09 -1.88 -1.11
CA VAL A 50 2.79 -1.99 -0.43
C VAL A 50 2.99 -2.78 0.86
N VAL A 51 2.54 -2.19 1.97
CA VAL A 51 2.48 -2.86 3.28
C VAL A 51 1.05 -2.74 3.78
N LEU A 52 0.37 -3.87 3.93
CA LEU A 52 -0.99 -3.96 4.47
C LEU A 52 -0.92 -4.43 5.93
N GLY A 53 -1.52 -3.64 6.81
CA GLY A 53 -1.66 -3.96 8.21
C GLY A 53 -2.64 -5.12 8.48
N PRO A 54 -2.72 -5.60 9.72
CA PRO A 54 -3.61 -6.70 10.11
C PRO A 54 -5.11 -6.37 9.95
N ASN A 55 -5.47 -5.10 9.85
CA ASN A 55 -6.83 -4.63 9.61
C ASN A 55 -7.14 -4.43 8.11
N GLY A 56 -6.22 -4.80 7.21
CA GLY A 56 -6.38 -4.60 5.75
C GLY A 56 -6.13 -3.17 5.27
N THR A 57 -5.71 -2.25 6.16
CA THR A 57 -5.35 -0.88 5.77
C THR A 57 -3.91 -0.82 5.28
N ARG A 58 -3.68 -0.12 4.16
CA ARG A 58 -2.32 0.16 3.66
C ARG A 58 -1.64 1.20 4.53
N TYR A 59 -0.41 0.92 4.90
CA TYR A 59 0.51 1.87 5.50
C TYR A 59 0.97 2.90 4.45
N PRO A 60 0.62 4.19 4.62
CA PRO A 60 0.87 5.19 3.59
C PRO A 60 2.31 5.73 3.63
N THR A 61 2.74 6.23 2.47
CA THR A 61 3.88 7.15 2.37
C THR A 61 3.33 8.52 1.99
N PHE A 62 3.62 9.53 2.80
CA PHE A 62 3.35 10.92 2.49
C PHE A 62 4.57 11.55 1.84
N TYR A 63 4.35 12.41 0.86
CA TYR A 63 5.39 13.14 0.14
C TYR A 63 5.24 14.62 0.42
N PHE A 64 6.36 15.30 0.63
CA PHE A 64 6.42 16.74 0.83
C PHE A 64 7.05 17.34 -0.42
N ASP A 65 6.25 18.04 -1.20
CA ASP A 65 6.68 18.73 -2.40
C ASP A 65 6.56 20.26 -2.20
N ALA A 66 7.47 21.00 -2.79
CA ALA A 66 7.47 22.46 -2.82
C ALA A 66 7.70 22.98 -4.24
N LEU A 67 7.57 24.30 -4.42
CA LEU A 67 7.96 24.95 -5.66
C LEU A 67 9.33 25.61 -5.50
N ASP A 68 10.21 25.42 -6.48
CA ASP A 68 11.46 26.16 -6.58
C ASP A 68 11.22 27.61 -7.05
N LYS A 69 12.29 28.40 -7.14
CA LYS A 69 12.25 29.79 -7.61
C LYS A 69 11.73 29.97 -9.04
N ASN A 70 11.65 28.89 -9.82
CA ASN A 70 11.15 28.87 -11.20
C ASN A 70 9.75 28.23 -11.29
N TYR A 71 9.05 28.05 -10.16
CA TYR A 71 7.74 27.40 -10.07
C TYR A 71 7.74 25.93 -10.52
N LYS A 72 8.89 25.25 -10.44
CA LYS A 72 8.96 23.80 -10.68
C LYS A 72 8.76 23.04 -9.37
N VAL A 73 8.00 21.94 -9.44
CA VAL A 73 7.83 21.03 -8.30
C VAL A 73 9.16 20.38 -7.93
N GLN A 74 9.52 20.46 -6.66
CA GLN A 74 10.69 19.86 -6.05
C GLN A 74 10.25 19.00 -4.87
N ALA A 75 10.64 17.73 -4.87
CA ALA A 75 10.44 16.84 -3.72
C ALA A 75 11.43 17.21 -2.59
N LEU A 76 10.89 17.49 -1.40
CA LEU A 76 11.67 17.83 -0.21
C LEU A 76 11.90 16.63 0.70
N GLY A 77 11.00 15.66 0.69
CA GLY A 77 11.09 14.49 1.54
C GLY A 77 9.86 13.60 1.48
N SER A 78 9.91 12.54 2.28
CA SER A 78 8.78 11.65 2.50
C SER A 78 8.71 11.16 3.95
N VAL A 79 7.52 10.76 4.36
CA VAL A 79 7.27 10.09 5.64
C VAL A 79 6.54 8.79 5.37
N PHE A 80 7.20 7.66 5.65
CA PHE A 80 6.54 6.36 5.65
C PHE A 80 5.95 6.09 7.04
N VAL A 81 4.68 5.70 7.10
CA VAL A 81 4.02 5.37 8.36
C VAL A 81 4.02 3.86 8.55
N ASP A 82 4.74 3.35 9.54
CA ASP A 82 4.65 1.96 9.99
C ASP A 82 3.85 1.90 11.30
N LYS A 83 2.62 1.38 11.22
CA LYS A 83 1.67 1.31 12.34
C LYS A 83 1.41 2.70 12.94
N PHE A 84 2.09 3.02 14.04
CA PHE A 84 1.97 4.27 14.80
C PHE A 84 3.23 5.14 14.72
N THR A 85 4.25 4.70 13.97
CA THR A 85 5.55 5.38 13.86
C THR A 85 5.72 5.96 12.45
N GLY A 86 6.11 7.22 12.36
CA GLY A 86 6.54 7.84 11.11
C GLY A 86 8.06 7.79 10.96
N VAL A 87 8.54 7.33 9.80
CA VAL A 87 9.95 7.37 9.41
C VAL A 87 10.13 8.40 8.32
N SER A 88 10.78 9.52 8.64
CA SER A 88 11.06 10.60 7.71
C SER A 88 12.36 10.39 6.94
N ARG A 89 12.35 10.72 5.65
CA ARG A 89 13.54 10.87 4.82
C ARG A 89 13.45 12.20 4.08
N PHE A 90 14.42 13.08 4.30
CA PHE A 90 14.51 14.36 3.59
C PHE A 90 15.60 14.32 2.52
N PHE A 91 15.43 15.13 1.46
CA PHE A 91 16.25 15.12 0.26
C PHE A 91 17.07 16.40 0.05
N PHE A 92 17.29 17.18 1.11
CA PHE A 92 18.10 18.40 1.08
C PHE A 92 19.60 18.12 0.98
#